data_AF-A0A6P0TPC9-F1
#
_entry.id   AF-A0A6P0TPC9-F1
#
_cell.length_a   1.000
_cell.length_b   1.000
_cell.length_c   1.000
_cell.angle_alpha   90.00
_cell.angle_beta   90.00
_cell.angle_gamma   90.00
#
_symmetry.space_group_name_H-M   'P 1'
#
loop_
_entity.id
_entity.type
_entity.pdbx_description
1 polymer ?
#
loop_
_entity_poly.entity_id
_entity_poly.type
_entity_poly.pdbx_seq_one_letter_code
_entity_poly.pdbx_strand_id
1 'polypeptide(L)'
;MKWYKLTPLDVLLFRESKPFSPGEASWAKGIFPPLPSTVFQALRTALPTYNPKHPIRDLNFLGPFLMDSSHTLWLPTPKDLLAVGTKREGEDETEDDKFKDSANTWSRITRLVPSNSLETWKHLKNSQSVSAMVPPELESNEFICGRPKPWIKATALGKYLQGENSFETNDFQDDPWEVQILPHIDMQEGTRQVKVESGYFTEVATRIKPGWHFVAAFGKKQTENEESQQDNSTELQQTVVRFGGEGHRALVTPINTPSGWRGLEAGNYEYSKNQGYSFAFLLTPGLAEAETGEPIYGVYPQTWQKNLAGCVSDRPLMWGGISNIQRKIPEEGKKATEKGEVEFSLLPQRAFVPPGTVYLFKNELPNEKQLIPTVGSSWATTFEMLNYGKLLWGKR
;
A
#
# COMPACT_ATOMS: atom_id res chain seq x y z
N MET A 1 2.87 -15.33 -12.53
CA MET A 1 2.49 -15.34 -11.09
C MET A 1 1.16 -16.08 -10.94
N LYS A 2 0.88 -16.68 -9.78
CA LYS A 2 -0.45 -17.23 -9.43
C LYS A 2 -1.06 -16.43 -8.29
N TRP A 3 -2.38 -16.39 -8.21
CA TRP A 3 -3.09 -15.70 -7.12
C TRP A 3 -3.34 -16.59 -5.92
N TYR A 4 -3.18 -15.98 -4.75
CA TYR A 4 -3.41 -16.61 -3.46
C TYR A 4 -4.33 -15.74 -2.63
N LYS A 5 -5.31 -16.40 -1.99
CA LYS A 5 -6.17 -15.81 -0.97
C LYS A 5 -5.57 -16.09 0.40
N LEU A 6 -5.41 -15.07 1.23
CA LEU A 6 -5.00 -15.19 2.62
C LEU A 6 -6.20 -14.85 3.51
N THR A 7 -6.72 -15.85 4.22
CA THR A 7 -7.83 -15.74 5.16
C THR A 7 -7.27 -15.69 6.57
N PRO A 8 -7.33 -14.53 7.27
CA PRO A 8 -6.90 -14.44 8.66
C PRO A 8 -7.67 -15.45 9.52
N LEU A 9 -6.97 -16.21 10.36
CA LEU A 9 -7.59 -17.18 11.26
C LEU A 9 -8.08 -16.52 12.56
N ASP A 10 -7.54 -15.35 12.89
CA ASP A 10 -7.98 -14.47 13.96
C ASP A 10 -7.60 -13.01 13.63
N VAL A 11 -7.44 -12.16 14.63
CA VAL A 11 -6.89 -10.81 14.49
C VAL A 11 -5.48 -10.83 13.90
N LEU A 12 -5.06 -9.68 13.40
CA LEU A 12 -3.74 -9.45 12.82
C LEU A 12 -3.09 -8.24 13.46
N LEU A 13 -1.76 -8.28 13.61
CA LEU A 13 -0.98 -7.12 14.04
C LEU A 13 0.17 -6.90 13.07
N PHE A 14 0.22 -5.73 12.45
CA PHE A 14 1.32 -5.34 11.56
C PHE A 14 2.06 -4.16 12.18
N ARG A 15 2.91 -4.48 13.17
CA ARG A 15 3.57 -3.49 14.03
C ARG A 15 4.20 -2.36 13.21
N GLU A 16 3.97 -1.13 13.67
CA GLU A 16 4.72 0.03 13.20
C GLU A 16 6.18 0.01 13.67
N SER A 17 6.99 0.90 13.12
CA SER A 17 8.44 0.94 13.30
C SER A 17 8.94 1.50 14.62
N LYS A 18 8.04 1.83 15.55
CA LYS A 18 8.43 2.31 16.88
C LYS A 18 9.06 1.17 17.68
N PRO A 19 10.27 1.36 18.24
CA PRO A 19 10.86 0.38 19.14
C PRO A 19 9.90 0.15 20.32
N PHE A 20 9.71 -1.12 20.66
CA PHE A 20 8.93 -1.55 21.80
C PHE A 20 9.87 -2.34 22.71
N SER A 21 10.09 -1.80 23.90
CA SER A 21 10.65 -2.53 25.03
C SER A 21 9.52 -2.72 26.03
N PRO A 22 9.26 -3.95 26.50
CA PRO A 22 8.40 -4.15 27.65
C PRO A 22 8.83 -3.18 28.78
N GLY A 23 7.89 -2.36 29.27
CA GLY A 23 8.15 -1.35 30.32
C GLY A 23 8.18 0.12 29.87
N GLU A 24 8.51 0.44 28.61
CA GLU A 24 8.67 1.84 28.15
C GLU A 24 7.49 2.37 27.32
N ALA A 25 6.80 1.50 26.58
CA ALA A 25 5.61 1.85 25.82
C ALA A 25 4.63 0.69 25.84
N SER A 26 3.41 0.89 26.33
CA SER A 26 2.45 -0.20 26.56
C SER A 26 1.63 -0.58 25.32
N TRP A 27 1.78 0.10 24.18
CA TRP A 27 0.89 -0.05 23.01
C TRP A 27 1.65 -0.45 21.74
N ALA A 28 1.20 -1.53 21.09
CA ALA A 28 1.62 -1.87 19.74
C ALA A 28 0.48 -1.58 18.76
N LYS A 29 0.66 -0.58 17.87
CA LYS A 29 -0.30 -0.22 16.82
C LYS A 29 0.10 -0.81 15.47
N GLY A 30 -0.89 -1.34 14.75
CA GLY A 30 -0.70 -1.87 13.40
C GLY A 30 -0.80 -0.81 12.28
N ILE A 31 -0.09 -1.03 11.17
CA ILE A 31 -0.31 -0.35 9.88
C ILE A 31 -1.15 -1.26 8.98
N PHE A 32 -2.24 -0.72 8.45
CA PHE A 32 -3.19 -1.48 7.64
C PHE A 32 -3.60 -0.74 6.35
N PRO A 33 -3.66 -1.43 5.18
CA PRO A 33 -3.20 -2.81 4.95
C PRO A 33 -1.69 -3.00 5.16
N PRO A 34 -1.21 -4.24 5.33
CA PRO A 34 0.21 -4.50 5.52
C PRO A 34 1.02 -4.15 4.27
N LEU A 35 2.30 -3.83 4.47
CA LEU A 35 3.19 -3.62 3.34
C LEU A 35 3.41 -4.90 2.51
N PRO A 36 3.71 -4.76 1.20
CA PRO A 36 4.00 -5.89 0.31
C PRO A 36 5.02 -6.88 0.88
N SER A 37 6.09 -6.38 1.50
CA SER A 37 7.14 -7.21 2.10
C SER A 37 6.63 -8.16 3.18
N THR A 38 5.68 -7.74 4.04
CA THR A 38 5.15 -8.61 5.11
C THR A 38 4.44 -9.82 4.53
N VAL A 39 3.61 -9.60 3.51
CA VAL A 39 2.84 -10.68 2.87
C VAL A 39 3.74 -11.56 2.01
N PHE A 40 4.67 -10.95 1.28
CA PHE A 40 5.69 -11.69 0.54
C PHE A 40 6.50 -12.63 1.44
N GLN A 41 6.95 -12.18 2.62
CA GLN A 41 7.70 -13.04 3.52
C GLN A 41 6.85 -14.20 4.04
N ALA A 42 5.59 -13.96 4.39
CA ALA A 42 4.67 -15.02 4.81
C ALA A 42 4.53 -16.10 3.72
N LEU A 43 4.32 -15.70 2.46
CA LEU A 43 4.23 -16.64 1.33
C LEU A 43 5.57 -17.33 1.03
N ARG A 44 6.68 -16.58 1.03
CA ARG A 44 8.02 -17.12 0.74
C ARG A 44 8.45 -18.18 1.75
N THR A 45 8.16 -17.97 3.03
CA THR A 45 8.49 -18.94 4.09
C THR A 45 7.66 -20.22 4.03
N ALA A 46 6.56 -20.20 3.28
CA ALA A 46 5.68 -21.36 3.10
C ALA A 46 6.07 -22.21 1.88
N LEU A 47 7.05 -21.79 1.07
CA LEU A 47 7.48 -22.53 -0.10
C LEU A 47 8.07 -23.90 0.29
N PRO A 48 7.73 -25.00 -0.42
CA PRO A 48 8.21 -26.34 -0.08
C PRO A 48 9.75 -26.47 -0.05
N THR A 49 10.43 -25.72 -0.90
CA THR A 49 11.88 -25.71 -1.08
C THR A 49 12.57 -24.56 -0.33
N TYR A 50 11.85 -23.86 0.56
CA TYR A 50 12.41 -22.75 1.30
C TYR A 50 13.58 -23.21 2.18
N ASN A 51 14.80 -22.84 1.77
CA ASN A 51 16.00 -23.03 2.55
C ASN A 51 16.54 -21.66 2.99
N PRO A 52 16.57 -21.34 4.30
CA PRO A 52 17.13 -20.08 4.79
C PRO A 52 18.58 -19.82 4.35
N LYS A 53 19.35 -20.89 4.09
CA LYS A 53 20.74 -20.80 3.62
C LYS A 53 20.85 -20.54 2.11
N HIS A 54 19.85 -20.95 1.33
CA HIS A 54 19.75 -20.76 -0.11
C HIS A 54 18.35 -20.30 -0.50
N PRO A 55 17.95 -19.06 -0.12
CA PRO A 55 16.60 -18.59 -0.39
C PRO A 55 16.43 -18.40 -1.88
N ILE A 56 15.27 -18.81 -2.41
CA ILE A 56 14.87 -18.47 -3.78
C ILE A 56 14.77 -16.95 -3.86
N ARG A 57 15.57 -16.36 -4.75
CA ARG A 57 15.66 -14.90 -4.89
C ARG A 57 14.76 -14.38 -6.00
N ASP A 58 14.53 -15.16 -7.05
CA ASP A 58 13.81 -14.76 -8.27
C ASP A 58 12.29 -14.89 -8.16
N LEU A 59 11.71 -14.27 -7.13
CA LEU A 59 10.27 -14.28 -6.87
C LEU A 59 9.66 -12.90 -7.11
N ASN A 60 8.59 -12.85 -7.90
CA ASN A 60 7.77 -11.67 -8.07
C ASN A 60 6.54 -11.72 -7.16
N PHE A 61 6.11 -10.55 -6.70
CA PHE A 61 4.96 -10.40 -5.84
C PHE A 61 4.17 -9.14 -6.20
N LEU A 62 2.84 -9.23 -6.14
CA LEU A 62 1.92 -8.11 -6.34
C LEU A 62 0.80 -8.18 -5.31
N GLY A 63 0.63 -7.12 -4.53
CA GLY A 63 -0.36 -7.02 -3.46
C GLY A 63 0.25 -6.44 -2.19
N PRO A 64 -0.36 -6.67 -1.02
CA PRO A 64 -1.67 -7.27 -0.83
C PRO A 64 -2.80 -6.34 -1.28
N PHE A 65 -3.87 -6.93 -1.80
CA PHE A 65 -5.14 -6.26 -2.06
C PHE A 65 -6.26 -6.92 -1.26
N LEU A 66 -7.48 -6.37 -1.34
CA LEU A 66 -8.64 -6.89 -0.61
C LEU A 66 -9.63 -7.53 -1.56
N MET A 67 -10.24 -8.62 -1.10
CA MET A 67 -11.30 -9.32 -1.82
C MET A 67 -12.47 -9.59 -0.87
N ASP A 68 -13.69 -9.33 -1.33
CA ASP A 68 -14.91 -9.62 -0.59
C ASP A 68 -15.43 -11.05 -0.87
N SER A 69 -16.56 -11.39 -0.25
CA SER A 69 -17.23 -12.69 -0.43
C SER A 69 -17.72 -12.94 -1.85
N SER A 70 -17.93 -11.88 -2.64
CA SER A 70 -18.36 -11.95 -4.04
C SER A 70 -17.17 -12.02 -5.01
N HIS A 71 -15.94 -12.20 -4.51
CA HIS A 71 -14.70 -12.21 -5.29
C HIS A 71 -14.42 -10.89 -6.03
N THR A 72 -15.00 -9.79 -5.55
CA THR A 72 -14.70 -8.45 -6.04
C THR A 72 -13.33 -8.03 -5.53
N LEU A 73 -12.48 -7.52 -6.42
CA LEU A 73 -11.20 -6.93 -6.05
C LEU A 73 -11.38 -5.46 -5.67
N TRP A 74 -10.90 -5.12 -4.49
CA TRP A 74 -10.95 -3.79 -3.92
C TRP A 74 -9.54 -3.22 -3.81
N LEU A 75 -9.38 -2.00 -4.30
CA LEU A 75 -8.13 -1.27 -4.39
C LEU A 75 -8.27 0.10 -3.69
N PRO A 76 -7.17 0.76 -3.32
CA PRO A 76 -7.23 2.10 -2.74
C PRO A 76 -7.89 3.09 -3.69
N THR A 77 -8.85 3.87 -3.19
CA THR A 77 -9.53 4.93 -3.95
C THR A 77 -8.54 6.03 -4.34
N PRO A 78 -8.57 6.54 -5.59
CA PRO A 78 -7.78 7.70 -5.99
C PRO A 78 -8.09 8.92 -5.11
N LYS A 79 -7.04 9.51 -4.54
CA LYS A 79 -7.17 10.60 -3.56
C LYS A 79 -7.61 11.93 -4.14
N ASP A 80 -7.56 12.06 -5.47
CA ASP A 80 -8.03 13.25 -6.16
C ASP A 80 -9.54 13.27 -6.37
N LEU A 81 -10.27 12.18 -6.06
CA LEU A 81 -11.72 12.14 -6.22
C LEU A 81 -12.45 12.91 -5.12
N LEU A 82 -13.46 13.68 -5.54
CA LEU A 82 -14.38 14.42 -4.70
C LEU A 82 -15.81 14.03 -5.01
N ALA A 83 -16.64 13.96 -3.97
CA ALA A 83 -18.07 13.77 -4.07
C ALA A 83 -18.78 15.14 -4.12
N VAL A 84 -19.65 15.32 -5.11
CA VAL A 84 -20.40 16.57 -5.34
C VAL A 84 -21.87 16.34 -5.05
N GLY A 85 -22.43 17.14 -4.13
CA GLY A 85 -23.86 17.23 -3.86
C GLY A 85 -24.50 18.39 -4.61
N THR A 86 -25.82 18.37 -4.71
CA THR A 86 -26.63 19.43 -5.32
C THR A 86 -27.72 19.87 -4.35
N LYS A 87 -27.87 21.18 -4.13
CA LYS A 87 -28.97 21.77 -3.36
C LYS A 87 -30.06 22.28 -4.27
N ARG A 88 -31.31 22.29 -3.80
CA ARG A 88 -32.38 23.04 -4.47
C ARG A 88 -32.39 24.48 -3.96
N GLU A 89 -32.83 25.41 -4.81
CA GLU A 89 -32.98 26.80 -4.40
C GLU A 89 -33.93 26.93 -3.20
N GLY A 90 -33.46 27.59 -2.14
CA GLY A 90 -34.23 27.81 -0.91
C GLY A 90 -34.15 26.71 0.14
N GLU A 91 -33.33 25.66 -0.05
CA GLU A 91 -33.01 24.69 1.01
C GLU A 91 -31.99 25.27 1.99
N ASP A 92 -32.29 25.20 3.29
CA ASP A 92 -31.35 25.55 4.36
C ASP A 92 -30.16 24.59 4.39
N GLU A 93 -29.00 25.07 4.88
CA GLU A 93 -27.86 24.18 5.10
C GLU A 93 -28.16 23.15 6.20
N THR A 94 -27.91 21.88 5.88
CA THR A 94 -28.03 20.75 6.80
C THR A 94 -26.65 20.17 7.15
N GLU A 95 -26.58 19.33 8.19
CA GLU A 95 -25.34 18.60 8.52
C GLU A 95 -24.85 17.70 7.37
N ASP A 96 -25.76 17.27 6.48
CA ASP A 96 -25.40 16.47 5.32
C ASP A 96 -24.67 17.26 4.24
N ASP A 97 -24.76 18.59 4.28
CA ASP A 97 -24.10 19.48 3.33
C ASP A 97 -22.64 19.77 3.70
N LYS A 98 -22.25 19.47 4.95
CA LYS A 98 -20.88 19.67 5.41
C LYS A 98 -19.96 18.63 4.79
N PHE A 99 -18.71 19.04 4.56
CA PHE A 99 -17.68 18.15 4.06
C PHE A 99 -17.49 16.94 5.00
N LYS A 100 -17.58 15.74 4.43
CA LYS A 100 -17.35 14.47 5.12
C LYS A 100 -16.10 13.78 4.58
N ASP A 101 -15.31 13.17 5.46
CA ASP A 101 -14.16 12.35 5.06
C ASP A 101 -14.57 11.15 4.19
N SER A 102 -15.81 10.68 4.34
CA SER A 102 -16.44 9.70 3.44
C SER A 102 -17.91 10.04 3.26
N ALA A 103 -18.27 10.49 2.06
CA ALA A 103 -19.64 10.79 1.67
C ALA A 103 -20.39 9.48 1.38
N ASN A 104 -21.63 9.37 1.88
CA ASN A 104 -22.49 8.21 1.61
C ASN A 104 -23.40 8.41 0.39
N THR A 105 -23.60 9.65 -0.02
CA THR A 105 -24.50 10.05 -1.11
C THR A 105 -23.90 11.23 -1.86
N TRP A 106 -24.03 11.23 -3.19
CA TRP A 106 -23.59 12.31 -4.06
C TRP A 106 -24.39 12.31 -5.36
N SER A 107 -24.42 13.44 -6.04
CA SER A 107 -25.02 13.60 -7.38
C SER A 107 -24.04 13.21 -8.47
N ARG A 108 -22.75 13.53 -8.30
CA ARG A 108 -21.66 13.10 -9.19
C ARG A 108 -20.31 13.06 -8.49
N ILE A 109 -19.33 12.44 -9.14
CA ILE A 109 -17.92 12.48 -8.75
C ILE A 109 -17.16 13.46 -9.64
N THR A 110 -16.21 14.17 -9.06
CA THR A 110 -15.25 15.00 -9.78
C THR A 110 -13.83 14.79 -9.26
N ARG A 111 -12.87 15.50 -9.84
CA ARG A 111 -11.44 15.35 -9.52
C ARG A 111 -10.81 16.70 -9.19
N LEU A 112 -9.88 16.71 -8.23
CA LEU A 112 -9.06 17.88 -7.93
C LEU A 112 -8.27 18.33 -9.17
N VAL A 113 -8.14 19.63 -9.37
CA VAL A 113 -7.39 20.27 -10.47
C VAL A 113 -6.25 21.13 -9.91
N PRO A 114 -5.20 21.43 -10.70
CA PRO A 114 -4.16 22.37 -10.28
C PRO A 114 -4.72 23.77 -10.00
N SER A 115 -4.29 24.41 -8.92
CA SER A 115 -4.80 25.74 -8.53
C SER A 115 -4.52 26.82 -9.57
N ASN A 116 -3.47 26.68 -10.36
CA ASN A 116 -3.12 27.61 -11.43
C ASN A 116 -3.95 27.42 -12.71
N SER A 117 -4.85 26.42 -12.76
CA SER A 117 -5.78 26.28 -13.90
C SER A 117 -7.07 27.08 -13.74
N LEU A 118 -7.30 27.71 -12.58
CA LEU A 118 -8.55 28.41 -12.24
C LEU A 118 -8.27 29.79 -11.65
N GLU A 119 -9.00 30.80 -12.12
CA GLU A 119 -8.87 32.18 -11.64
C GLU A 119 -9.32 32.33 -10.17
N THR A 120 -10.31 31.53 -9.76
CA THR A 120 -10.85 31.48 -8.39
C THR A 120 -9.77 31.25 -7.33
N TRP A 121 -8.70 30.54 -7.68
CA TRP A 121 -7.62 30.17 -6.76
C TRP A 121 -6.34 31.00 -6.95
N LYS A 122 -6.36 32.11 -7.71
CA LYS A 122 -5.16 32.92 -8.03
C LYS A 122 -4.40 33.47 -6.82
N HIS A 123 -5.08 33.63 -5.69
CA HIS A 123 -4.48 34.14 -4.46
C HIS A 123 -3.90 33.04 -3.57
N LEU A 124 -4.12 31.77 -3.90
CA LEU A 124 -3.55 30.65 -3.18
C LEU A 124 -2.04 30.59 -3.44
N LYS A 125 -1.26 30.90 -2.41
CA LYS A 125 0.20 30.77 -2.46
C LYS A 125 0.60 29.39 -1.95
N ASN A 126 1.39 28.67 -2.75
CA ASN A 126 2.06 27.45 -2.32
C ASN A 126 3.55 27.75 -2.11
N SER A 127 4.12 27.28 -1.00
CA SER A 127 5.58 27.34 -0.77
C SER A 127 6.34 26.29 -1.56
N GLN A 128 5.64 25.27 -2.08
CA GLN A 128 6.19 24.25 -2.94
C GLN A 128 6.17 24.67 -4.41
N SER A 129 7.05 24.07 -5.21
CA SER A 129 7.18 24.33 -6.65
C SER A 129 6.04 23.78 -7.51
N VAL A 130 5.27 22.83 -6.97
CA VAL A 130 4.16 22.16 -7.66
C VAL A 130 2.87 22.86 -7.24
N SER A 131 1.93 23.05 -8.17
CA SER A 131 0.65 23.67 -7.85
C SER A 131 -0.11 22.87 -6.79
N ALA A 132 -0.81 23.58 -5.91
CA ALA A 132 -1.75 22.95 -5.00
C ALA A 132 -2.92 22.33 -5.80
N MET A 133 -3.46 21.22 -5.32
CA MET A 133 -4.60 20.57 -5.93
C MET A 133 -5.87 21.01 -5.22
N VAL A 134 -6.81 21.58 -5.97
CA VAL A 134 -8.01 22.26 -5.46
C VAL A 134 -9.27 21.72 -6.11
N PRO A 135 -10.45 21.87 -5.48
CA PRO A 135 -11.72 21.56 -6.13
C PRO A 135 -11.87 22.33 -7.45
N PRO A 136 -12.48 21.70 -8.48
CA PRO A 136 -12.80 22.38 -9.72
C PRO A 136 -13.91 23.42 -9.50
N GLU A 137 -14.18 24.24 -10.53
CA GLU A 137 -15.39 25.06 -10.52
C GLU A 137 -16.64 24.18 -10.45
N LEU A 138 -17.58 24.60 -9.61
CA LEU A 138 -18.85 23.94 -9.39
C LEU A 138 -19.97 24.82 -9.95
N GLU A 139 -21.08 24.20 -10.31
CA GLU A 139 -22.30 24.92 -10.62
C GLU A 139 -22.83 25.65 -9.37
N SER A 140 -23.66 26.69 -9.55
CA SER A 140 -24.10 27.55 -8.44
C SER A 140 -24.90 26.82 -7.36
N ASN A 141 -25.49 25.67 -7.70
CA ASN A 141 -26.25 24.81 -6.80
C ASN A 141 -25.45 23.59 -6.31
N GLU A 142 -24.18 23.47 -6.68
CA GLU A 142 -23.31 22.35 -6.33
C GLU A 142 -22.38 22.68 -5.16
N PHE A 143 -22.02 21.66 -4.39
CA PHE A 143 -21.05 21.78 -3.31
C PHE A 143 -20.27 20.48 -3.13
N ILE A 144 -19.08 20.56 -2.53
CA ILE A 144 -18.29 19.37 -2.19
C ILE A 144 -18.82 18.79 -0.88
N CYS A 145 -19.50 17.65 -0.95
CA CYS A 145 -20.02 16.95 0.24
C CYS A 145 -18.99 16.01 0.88
N GLY A 146 -17.86 15.73 0.22
CA GLY A 146 -16.81 14.90 0.79
C GLY A 146 -15.95 14.17 -0.22
N ARG A 147 -15.45 13.00 0.17
CA ARG A 147 -14.74 12.05 -0.70
C ARG A 147 -15.49 10.73 -0.81
N PRO A 148 -15.31 9.96 -1.89
CA PRO A 148 -15.76 8.57 -1.92
C PRO A 148 -15.06 7.74 -0.84
N LYS A 149 -15.64 6.59 -0.50
CA LYS A 149 -15.10 5.65 0.49
C LYS A 149 -13.70 5.13 0.08
N PRO A 150 -12.86 4.70 1.04
CA PRO A 150 -11.42 4.47 0.82
C PRO A 150 -11.06 3.33 -0.13
N TRP A 151 -12.01 2.42 -0.42
CA TRP A 151 -11.80 1.31 -1.33
C TRP A 151 -12.66 1.43 -2.57
N ILE A 152 -12.07 1.27 -3.77
CA ILE A 152 -12.76 1.28 -5.06
C ILE A 152 -12.68 -0.12 -5.69
N LYS A 153 -13.74 -0.54 -6.39
CA LYS A 153 -13.69 -1.75 -7.22
C LYS A 153 -12.62 -1.63 -8.31
N ALA A 154 -11.90 -2.70 -8.60
CA ALA A 154 -10.90 -2.71 -9.67
C ALA A 154 -11.50 -2.33 -11.05
N THR A 155 -12.75 -2.70 -11.33
CA THR A 155 -13.46 -2.32 -12.56
C THR A 155 -13.73 -0.81 -12.63
N ALA A 156 -14.14 -0.20 -11.52
CA ALA A 156 -14.35 1.24 -11.42
C ALA A 156 -13.03 2.02 -11.47
N LEU A 157 -11.96 1.50 -10.85
CA LEU A 157 -10.61 2.07 -11.05
C LEU A 157 -10.20 2.04 -12.53
N GLY A 158 -10.54 0.98 -13.25
CA GLY A 158 -10.32 0.89 -14.69
C GLY A 158 -10.99 2.02 -15.48
N LYS A 159 -12.26 2.34 -15.15
CA LYS A 159 -12.99 3.49 -15.72
C LYS A 159 -12.33 4.83 -15.35
N TYR A 160 -11.91 4.99 -14.09
CA TYR A 160 -11.19 6.17 -13.62
C TYR A 160 -9.90 6.42 -14.43
N LEU A 161 -9.12 5.38 -14.69
CA LEU A 161 -7.89 5.45 -15.49
C LEU A 161 -8.17 5.78 -16.97
N GLN A 162 -9.37 5.49 -17.46
CA GLN A 162 -9.80 5.84 -18.82
C GLN A 162 -10.34 7.27 -18.95
N GLY A 163 -10.42 8.02 -17.84
CA GLY A 163 -10.91 9.40 -17.81
C GLY A 163 -12.41 9.52 -17.54
N GLU A 164 -13.10 8.41 -17.28
CA GLU A 164 -14.51 8.44 -16.92
C GLU A 164 -14.73 9.02 -15.51
N ASN A 165 -15.88 9.68 -15.33
CA ASN A 165 -16.29 10.26 -14.05
C ASN A 165 -17.66 9.75 -13.55
N SER A 166 -18.22 8.74 -14.22
CA SER A 166 -19.49 8.12 -13.84
C SER A 166 -19.25 6.94 -12.90
N PHE A 167 -19.53 7.14 -11.61
CA PHE A 167 -19.35 6.14 -10.57
C PHE A 167 -20.58 6.06 -9.68
N GLU A 168 -20.92 4.83 -9.30
CA GLU A 168 -22.01 4.55 -8.36
C GLU A 168 -21.48 4.48 -6.93
N THR A 169 -22.35 4.67 -5.93
CA THR A 169 -21.97 4.53 -4.52
C THR A 169 -21.43 3.15 -4.20
N ASN A 170 -22.00 2.10 -4.81
CA ASN A 170 -21.56 0.72 -4.66
C ASN A 170 -20.24 0.40 -5.37
N ASP A 171 -19.65 1.31 -6.13
CA ASP A 171 -18.28 1.17 -6.63
C ASP A 171 -17.22 1.41 -5.55
N PHE A 172 -17.65 1.94 -4.39
CA PHE A 172 -16.80 2.25 -3.26
C PHE A 172 -17.22 1.53 -1.98
N GLN A 173 -16.27 1.33 -1.06
CA GLN A 173 -16.46 0.56 0.17
C GLN A 173 -15.64 1.11 1.32
N ASP A 174 -16.21 1.06 2.53
CA ASP A 174 -15.52 1.41 3.77
C ASP A 174 -14.51 0.34 4.17
N ASP A 175 -13.61 0.68 5.09
CA ASP A 175 -12.64 -0.25 5.64
C ASP A 175 -13.30 -1.56 6.12
N PRO A 176 -12.94 -2.72 5.51
CA PRO A 176 -13.51 -4.00 5.88
C PRO A 176 -12.84 -4.63 7.10
N TRP A 177 -12.45 -3.81 8.08
CA TRP A 177 -11.85 -4.26 9.32
C TRP A 177 -12.25 -3.37 10.49
N GLU A 178 -12.01 -3.89 11.68
CA GLU A 178 -12.23 -3.20 12.94
C GLU A 178 -10.97 -3.28 13.80
N VAL A 179 -10.85 -2.35 14.75
CA VAL A 179 -9.77 -2.36 15.73
C VAL A 179 -10.22 -3.18 16.93
N GLN A 180 -9.37 -4.11 17.37
CA GLN A 180 -9.57 -4.89 18.58
C GLN A 180 -8.41 -4.66 19.55
N ILE A 181 -8.74 -4.24 20.77
CA ILE A 181 -7.77 -3.98 21.83
C ILE A 181 -7.65 -5.24 22.69
N LEU A 182 -6.44 -5.76 22.80
CA LEU A 182 -6.11 -7.00 23.51
C LEU A 182 -5.09 -6.73 24.62
N PRO A 183 -5.51 -6.70 25.89
CA PRO A 183 -4.58 -6.61 27.01
C PRO A 183 -3.94 -7.98 27.26
N HIS A 184 -2.63 -7.99 27.51
CA HIS A 184 -1.83 -9.17 27.76
C HIS A 184 -1.01 -8.99 29.05
N ILE A 185 -0.77 -10.10 29.75
CA ILE A 185 0.01 -10.14 30.98
C ILE A 185 1.13 -11.17 30.89
N ASP A 186 2.28 -10.83 31.46
CA ASP A 186 3.40 -11.75 31.66
C ASP A 186 3.49 -12.12 33.16
N MET A 187 3.34 -13.42 33.43
CA MET A 187 3.26 -13.97 34.78
C MET A 187 4.65 -14.32 35.29
N GLN A 188 4.92 -14.05 36.56
CA GLN A 188 6.15 -14.49 37.20
C GLN A 188 6.12 -16.01 37.38
N GLU A 189 7.15 -16.70 36.87
CA GLU A 189 7.25 -18.15 36.89
C GLU A 189 7.17 -18.70 38.33
N GLY A 190 6.45 -19.81 38.50
CA GLY A 190 6.20 -20.42 39.80
C GLY A 190 5.23 -19.66 40.71
N THR A 191 4.68 -18.53 40.25
CA THR A 191 3.71 -17.71 41.00
C THR A 191 2.41 -17.52 40.22
N ARG A 192 1.38 -17.01 40.91
CA ARG A 192 0.16 -16.48 40.27
C ARG A 192 0.14 -14.95 40.27
N GLN A 193 1.32 -14.33 40.21
CA GLN A 193 1.47 -12.88 40.22
C GLN A 193 2.02 -12.41 38.86
N VAL A 194 1.55 -11.24 38.43
CA VAL A 194 2.06 -10.54 37.24
C VAL A 194 3.44 -9.96 37.58
N LYS A 195 4.38 -10.01 36.62
CA LYS A 195 5.70 -9.39 36.81
C LYS A 195 5.54 -7.88 37.07
N VAL A 196 6.24 -7.37 38.09
CA VAL A 196 6.16 -5.94 38.46
C VAL A 196 6.71 -5.06 37.34
N GLU A 197 7.84 -5.46 36.76
CA GLU A 197 8.41 -4.83 35.56
C GLU A 197 7.94 -5.60 34.33
N SER A 198 7.49 -4.87 33.31
CA SER A 198 7.18 -5.45 31.99
C SER A 198 6.07 -6.51 31.96
N GLY A 199 5.29 -6.64 33.04
CA GLY A 199 4.24 -7.64 33.18
C GLY A 199 2.95 -7.34 32.42
N TYR A 200 2.84 -6.20 31.74
CA TYR A 200 1.63 -5.80 31.02
C TYR A 200 1.97 -5.20 29.67
N PHE A 201 1.25 -5.62 28.62
CA PHE A 201 1.26 -4.92 27.33
C PHE A 201 -0.14 -4.95 26.69
N THR A 202 -0.44 -3.98 25.84
CA THR A 202 -1.68 -3.91 25.09
C THR A 202 -1.39 -3.96 23.59
N GLU A 203 -2.00 -4.94 22.95
CA GLU A 203 -1.99 -5.09 21.51
C GLU A 203 -3.22 -4.39 20.91
N VAL A 204 -3.00 -3.56 19.89
CA VAL A 204 -4.07 -2.93 19.09
C VAL A 204 -4.11 -3.63 17.74
N ALA A 205 -4.81 -4.76 17.71
CA ALA A 205 -4.91 -5.63 16.56
C ALA A 205 -6.02 -5.20 15.59
N THR A 206 -5.97 -5.73 14.38
CA THR A 206 -6.96 -5.52 13.33
C THR A 206 -7.73 -6.81 13.09
N ARG A 207 -9.06 -6.76 13.17
CA ARG A 207 -9.95 -7.87 12.81
C ARG A 207 -10.57 -7.60 11.45
N ILE A 208 -10.32 -8.48 10.49
CA ILE A 208 -10.98 -8.42 9.18
C ILE A 208 -12.43 -8.88 9.32
N LYS A 209 -13.36 -8.18 8.66
CA LYS A 209 -14.79 -8.52 8.65
C LYS A 209 -15.01 -9.90 8.00
N PRO A 210 -16.03 -10.67 8.43
CA PRO A 210 -16.33 -11.96 7.81
C PRO A 210 -16.51 -11.86 6.29
N GLY A 211 -15.99 -12.85 5.55
CA GLY A 211 -16.05 -12.89 4.09
C GLY A 211 -15.00 -12.03 3.38
N TRP A 212 -14.24 -11.20 4.10
CA TRP A 212 -13.14 -10.42 3.53
C TRP A 212 -11.81 -11.13 3.67
N HIS A 213 -10.98 -10.97 2.65
CA HIS A 213 -9.71 -11.67 2.52
C HIS A 213 -8.64 -10.75 1.93
N PHE A 214 -7.38 -11.05 2.21
CA PHE A 214 -6.29 -10.50 1.40
C PHE A 214 -6.07 -11.37 0.18
N VAL A 215 -5.62 -10.75 -0.89
CA VAL A 215 -5.23 -11.45 -2.11
C VAL A 215 -3.91 -10.90 -2.62
N ALA A 216 -3.06 -11.78 -3.14
CA ALA A 216 -1.77 -11.42 -3.71
C ALA A 216 -1.40 -12.36 -4.85
N ALA A 217 -0.74 -11.82 -5.88
CA ALA A 217 -0.09 -12.61 -6.90
C ALA A 217 1.35 -12.89 -6.49
N PHE A 218 1.79 -14.13 -6.61
CA PHE A 218 3.12 -14.59 -6.21
C PHE A 218 3.63 -15.67 -7.14
N GLY A 219 4.94 -15.73 -7.36
CA GLY A 219 5.58 -16.83 -8.11
C GLY A 219 6.93 -16.44 -8.68
N LYS A 220 7.56 -17.37 -9.41
CA LYS A 220 8.86 -17.13 -10.06
C LYS A 220 8.78 -16.00 -11.09
N LYS A 221 9.85 -15.21 -11.19
CA LYS A 221 10.04 -14.26 -12.30
C LYS A 221 10.20 -15.08 -13.59
N GLN A 222 9.35 -14.83 -14.58
CA GLN A 222 9.53 -15.42 -15.92
C GLN A 222 10.66 -14.69 -16.63
N THR A 223 11.66 -15.42 -17.09
CA THR A 223 12.70 -14.97 -18.03
C THR A 223 12.26 -15.33 -19.44
N GLU A 224 12.49 -14.43 -20.40
CA GLU A 224 12.01 -14.53 -21.80
C GLU A 224 12.50 -15.78 -22.56
N ASN A 225 13.43 -16.55 -22.00
CA ASN A 225 14.09 -17.70 -22.64
C ASN A 225 13.93 -19.05 -21.89
N GLU A 226 13.11 -19.14 -20.84
CA GLU A 226 12.83 -20.43 -20.19
C GLU A 226 11.62 -21.10 -20.86
N GLU A 227 11.88 -22.15 -21.65
CA GLU A 227 10.83 -23.09 -22.08
C GLU A 227 10.07 -23.59 -20.84
N SER A 228 8.75 -23.60 -20.96
CA SER A 228 7.78 -23.98 -19.94
C SER A 228 7.91 -25.45 -19.53
N GLN A 229 8.98 -25.81 -18.83
CA GLN A 229 8.98 -26.96 -17.93
C GLN A 229 8.17 -26.58 -16.70
N GLN A 230 7.20 -27.42 -16.35
CA GLN A 230 6.27 -27.20 -15.25
C GLN A 230 7.01 -27.34 -13.91
N ASP A 231 7.71 -26.29 -13.50
CA ASP A 231 8.40 -26.21 -12.23
C ASP A 231 7.41 -25.81 -11.12
N ASN A 232 6.82 -26.82 -10.49
CA ASN A 232 5.89 -26.64 -9.37
C ASN A 232 6.58 -26.22 -8.06
N SER A 233 7.91 -26.01 -8.03
CA SER A 233 8.66 -25.71 -6.80
C SER A 233 8.30 -24.35 -6.16
N THR A 234 7.65 -23.46 -6.92
CA THR A 234 7.21 -22.14 -6.45
C THR A 234 5.69 -22.05 -6.21
N GLU A 235 4.98 -23.16 -6.33
CA GLU A 235 3.54 -23.21 -6.11
C GLU A 235 3.22 -23.59 -4.67
N LEU A 236 2.47 -22.72 -4.00
CA LEU A 236 1.92 -23.02 -2.68
C LEU A 236 0.65 -23.86 -2.81
N GLN A 237 0.63 -25.00 -2.11
CA GLN A 237 -0.61 -25.68 -1.77
C GLN A 237 -1.33 -24.96 -0.64
N GLN A 238 -2.58 -25.32 -0.37
CA GLN A 238 -3.30 -24.77 0.77
C GLN A 238 -2.51 -25.03 2.07
N THR A 239 -2.18 -23.97 2.80
CA THR A 239 -1.31 -24.06 3.98
C THR A 239 -1.58 -22.92 4.96
N VAL A 240 -1.12 -23.06 6.20
CA VAL A 240 -1.22 -22.02 7.23
C VAL A 240 0.13 -21.36 7.39
N VAL A 241 0.15 -20.03 7.33
CA VAL A 241 1.36 -19.22 7.47
C VAL A 241 1.26 -18.30 8.67
N ARG A 242 2.41 -17.95 9.26
CA ARG A 242 2.48 -16.80 10.17
C ARG A 242 2.25 -15.54 9.37
N PHE A 243 1.33 -14.69 9.82
CA PHE A 243 0.90 -13.50 9.09
C PHE A 243 0.70 -12.35 10.08
N GLY A 244 1.67 -11.44 10.14
CA GLY A 244 1.75 -10.39 11.17
C GLY A 244 2.63 -10.77 12.37
N GLY A 245 2.55 -9.94 13.42
CA GLY A 245 3.21 -10.10 14.71
C GLY A 245 2.45 -11.04 15.66
N GLU A 246 2.94 -11.17 16.89
CA GLU A 246 2.38 -12.00 17.99
C GLU A 246 2.04 -13.46 17.65
N GLY A 247 2.53 -13.99 16.52
CA GLY A 247 2.23 -15.36 16.11
C GLY A 247 0.89 -15.55 15.43
N HIS A 248 0.21 -14.47 15.03
CA HIS A 248 -1.02 -14.50 14.23
C HIS A 248 -0.82 -15.26 12.91
N ARG A 249 -1.92 -15.84 12.40
CA ARG A 249 -1.87 -16.77 11.26
C ARG A 249 -2.95 -16.49 10.24
N ALA A 250 -2.68 -16.88 9.01
CA ALA A 250 -3.65 -16.90 7.93
C ALA A 250 -3.60 -18.24 7.18
N LEU A 251 -4.77 -18.69 6.72
CA LEU A 251 -4.89 -19.76 5.73
C LEU A 251 -4.62 -19.18 4.34
N VAL A 252 -3.60 -19.70 3.67
CA VAL A 252 -3.28 -19.39 2.28
C VAL A 252 -3.92 -20.46 1.40
N THR A 253 -4.72 -20.02 0.43
CA THR A 253 -5.38 -20.91 -0.54
C THR A 253 -5.10 -20.40 -1.94
N PRO A 254 -4.58 -21.23 -2.87
CA PRO A 254 -4.47 -20.85 -4.27
C PRO A 254 -5.86 -20.60 -4.86
N ILE A 255 -6.01 -19.58 -5.70
CA ILE A 255 -7.27 -19.24 -6.35
C ILE A 255 -7.07 -19.06 -7.86
N ASN A 256 -8.11 -19.37 -8.63
CA ASN A 256 -8.16 -18.99 -10.03
C ASN A 256 -8.34 -17.47 -10.13
N THR A 257 -7.60 -16.82 -11.02
CA THR A 257 -7.75 -15.39 -11.26
C THR A 257 -9.16 -15.07 -11.75
N PRO A 258 -9.96 -14.30 -11.00
CA PRO A 258 -11.27 -13.86 -11.49
C PRO A 258 -11.11 -13.02 -12.77
N SER A 259 -12.04 -13.16 -13.71
CA SER A 259 -11.96 -12.53 -15.04
C SER A 259 -11.80 -11.00 -14.97
N GLY A 260 -12.45 -10.35 -14.00
CA GLY A 260 -12.39 -8.91 -13.79
C GLY A 260 -11.02 -8.38 -13.33
N TRP A 261 -10.06 -9.24 -13.00
CA TRP A 261 -8.75 -8.82 -12.48
C TRP A 261 -7.68 -8.73 -13.58
N ARG A 262 -7.96 -9.27 -14.77
CA ARG A 262 -7.00 -9.35 -15.89
C ARG A 262 -6.43 -7.98 -16.28
N GLY A 263 -7.17 -6.89 -16.06
CA GLY A 263 -6.69 -5.53 -16.32
C GLY A 263 -5.45 -5.13 -15.50
N LEU A 264 -5.24 -5.72 -14.33
CA LEU A 264 -4.05 -5.49 -13.50
C LEU A 264 -2.85 -6.34 -13.91
N GLU A 265 -3.10 -7.51 -14.53
CA GLU A 265 -2.05 -8.45 -14.95
C GLU A 265 -1.53 -8.16 -16.36
N ALA A 266 -2.38 -7.69 -17.26
CA ALA A 266 -2.09 -7.59 -18.69
C ALA A 266 -1.24 -6.38 -19.10
N GLY A 267 -0.68 -5.62 -18.16
CA GLY A 267 0.08 -4.41 -18.47
C GLY A 267 -0.76 -3.32 -19.14
N ASN A 268 -2.09 -3.42 -19.12
CA ASN A 268 -3.02 -2.53 -19.84
C ASN A 268 -2.88 -1.05 -19.44
N TYR A 269 -2.37 -0.79 -18.24
CA TYR A 269 -2.14 0.55 -17.71
C TYR A 269 -0.64 0.82 -17.49
N GLU A 270 0.24 0.02 -18.09
CA GLU A 270 1.67 0.34 -18.14
C GLU A 270 1.91 1.51 -19.11
N TYR A 271 2.97 2.25 -18.82
CA TYR A 271 3.37 3.40 -19.62
C TYR A 271 3.58 3.02 -21.09
N SER A 272 2.98 3.80 -21.99
CA SER A 272 3.26 3.75 -23.41
C SER A 272 3.14 5.16 -23.99
N LYS A 273 4.21 5.61 -24.67
CA LYS A 273 4.30 6.96 -25.28
C LYS A 273 3.16 7.28 -26.25
N ASN A 274 2.52 6.26 -26.80
CA ASN A 274 1.48 6.41 -27.83
C ASN A 274 0.05 6.47 -27.26
N GLN A 275 -0.12 6.42 -25.93
CA GLN A 275 -1.44 6.30 -25.32
C GLN A 275 -2.02 7.61 -24.76
N GLY A 276 -1.39 8.77 -24.96
CA GLY A 276 -1.98 10.06 -24.56
C GLY A 276 -2.30 10.18 -23.07
N TYR A 277 -1.53 9.50 -22.22
CA TYR A 277 -1.68 9.58 -20.77
C TYR A 277 -1.33 10.98 -20.24
N SER A 278 -1.96 11.39 -19.15
CA SER A 278 -1.75 12.70 -18.52
C SER A 278 -1.47 12.60 -17.02
N PHE A 279 -1.70 11.43 -16.41
CA PHE A 279 -1.49 11.23 -14.98
C PHE A 279 -1.09 9.80 -14.65
N ALA A 280 -0.57 9.61 -13.43
CA ALA A 280 -0.26 8.30 -12.86
C ALA A 280 -0.95 8.12 -11.50
N PHE A 281 -1.51 6.94 -11.28
CA PHE A 281 -2.07 6.46 -10.02
C PHE A 281 -1.10 5.47 -9.37
N LEU A 282 -0.83 5.66 -8.07
CA LEU A 282 0.04 4.78 -7.29
C LEU A 282 -0.74 3.62 -6.69
N LEU A 283 -0.55 2.40 -7.22
CA LEU A 283 -1.28 1.20 -6.81
C LEU A 283 -0.72 0.57 -5.52
N THR A 284 0.59 0.60 -5.34
CA THR A 284 1.27 -0.01 -4.19
C THR A 284 2.19 1.02 -3.53
N PRO A 285 2.52 0.88 -2.23
CA PRO A 285 3.35 1.85 -1.53
C PRO A 285 4.67 2.09 -2.27
N GLY A 286 5.05 3.35 -2.47
CA GLY A 286 6.25 3.72 -3.22
C GLY A 286 7.26 4.50 -2.38
N LEU A 287 8.45 4.72 -2.92
CA LEU A 287 9.48 5.55 -2.31
C LEU A 287 9.86 6.65 -3.29
N ALA A 288 9.52 7.88 -2.93
CA ALA A 288 9.85 9.06 -3.69
C ALA A 288 11.10 9.72 -3.10
N GLU A 289 12.21 9.67 -3.81
CA GLU A 289 13.46 10.32 -3.42
C GLU A 289 13.34 11.84 -3.59
N ALA A 290 13.19 12.55 -2.47
CA ALA A 290 13.00 14.00 -2.48
C ALA A 290 14.29 14.77 -2.80
N GLU A 291 15.44 14.13 -2.57
CA GLU A 291 16.75 14.64 -2.93
C GLU A 291 17.59 13.51 -3.53
N THR A 292 18.03 13.70 -4.77
CA THR A 292 18.71 12.65 -5.55
C THR A 292 20.04 12.26 -4.90
N GLY A 293 20.21 10.99 -4.54
CA GLY A 293 21.41 10.46 -3.90
C GLY A 293 21.31 10.37 -2.37
N GLU A 294 20.28 10.97 -1.77
CA GLU A 294 20.13 11.04 -0.31
C GLU A 294 18.94 10.18 0.17
N PRO A 295 19.01 9.58 1.37
CA PRO A 295 17.90 8.79 1.94
C PRO A 295 16.77 9.68 2.48
N ILE A 296 16.45 10.77 1.78
CA ILE A 296 15.39 11.72 2.11
C ILE A 296 14.21 11.45 1.20
N TYR A 297 13.07 11.11 1.81
CA TYR A 297 11.87 10.71 1.08
C TYR A 297 10.77 11.75 1.19
N GLY A 298 10.10 12.02 0.06
CA GLY A 298 8.98 12.94 -0.06
C GLY A 298 7.74 12.27 -0.62
N VAL A 299 6.85 13.07 -1.22
CA VAL A 299 5.61 12.58 -1.86
C VAL A 299 5.82 12.30 -3.35
N TYR A 300 6.76 12.99 -3.98
CA TYR A 300 7.17 12.79 -5.37
C TYR A 300 8.70 12.93 -5.50
N PRO A 301 9.33 12.30 -6.52
CA PRO A 301 10.77 12.38 -6.70
C PRO A 301 11.19 13.79 -7.16
N GLN A 302 12.37 14.25 -6.74
CA GLN A 302 12.93 15.55 -7.17
C GLN A 302 12.94 15.70 -8.69
N THR A 303 13.25 14.62 -9.40
CA THR A 303 13.33 14.57 -10.86
C THR A 303 12.01 14.89 -11.55
N TRP A 304 10.87 14.65 -10.89
CA TRP A 304 9.53 14.88 -11.47
C TRP A 304 9.05 16.32 -11.28
N GLN A 305 9.69 17.09 -10.39
CA GLN A 305 9.23 18.41 -9.94
C GLN A 305 8.94 19.39 -11.09
N LYS A 306 9.74 19.38 -12.16
CA LYS A 306 9.56 20.29 -13.31
C LYS A 306 8.34 19.92 -14.15
N ASN A 307 8.04 18.63 -14.25
CA ASN A 307 7.04 18.07 -15.15
C ASN A 307 5.69 17.84 -14.46
N LEU A 308 5.66 17.79 -13.13
CA LEU A 308 4.42 17.69 -12.35
C LEU A 308 3.59 18.98 -12.45
N ALA A 309 2.33 18.83 -12.82
CA ALA A 309 1.31 19.85 -12.72
C ALA A 309 0.67 19.86 -11.31
N GLY A 310 0.63 18.71 -10.64
CA GLY A 310 0.00 18.57 -9.34
C GLY A 310 0.19 17.18 -8.74
N CYS A 311 0.04 17.06 -7.42
CA CYS A 311 0.11 15.80 -6.71
C CYS A 311 -0.91 15.76 -5.57
N VAL A 312 -1.61 14.64 -5.41
CA VAL A 312 -2.56 14.40 -4.32
C VAL A 312 -2.16 13.14 -3.57
N SER A 313 -1.78 13.28 -2.30
CA SER A 313 -1.38 12.18 -1.42
C SER A 313 -1.82 12.44 0.02
N ASP A 314 -1.62 11.44 0.88
CA ASP A 314 -1.82 11.55 2.32
C ASP A 314 -0.46 11.56 3.04
N ARG A 315 -0.50 11.50 4.38
CA ARG A 315 0.70 11.35 5.20
C ARG A 315 1.48 10.07 4.80
N PRO A 316 2.83 10.14 4.77
CA PRO A 316 3.64 8.98 4.48
C PRO A 316 3.40 7.82 5.45
N LEU A 317 3.52 6.60 4.94
CA LEU A 317 3.50 5.38 5.73
C LEU A 317 4.91 5.14 6.27
N MET A 318 5.10 5.40 7.56
CA MET A 318 6.37 5.16 8.23
C MET A 318 6.54 3.67 8.50
N TRP A 319 7.48 3.05 7.80
CA TRP A 319 7.79 1.64 7.99
C TRP A 319 9.26 1.39 8.20
N GLY A 320 9.53 0.54 9.16
CA GLY A 320 10.83 0.06 9.61
C GLY A 320 10.53 -1.18 10.42
N GLY A 321 11.34 -2.20 10.25
CA GLY A 321 11.14 -3.48 10.93
C GLY A 321 12.19 -3.71 12.00
N ILE A 322 12.02 -4.80 12.70
CA ILE A 322 13.04 -5.42 13.52
C ILE A 322 13.55 -6.63 12.75
N SER A 323 14.86 -6.84 12.73
CA SER A 323 15.50 -8.02 12.18
C SER A 323 16.53 -8.55 13.17
N ASN A 324 16.69 -9.86 13.17
CA ASN A 324 17.79 -10.52 13.85
C ASN A 324 18.93 -10.69 12.83
N ILE A 325 20.08 -10.05 13.07
CA ILE A 325 21.24 -10.09 12.16
C ILE A 325 22.38 -10.84 12.83
N GLN A 326 22.92 -11.86 12.14
CA GLN A 326 24.20 -12.46 12.51
C GLN A 326 25.31 -11.74 11.75
N ARG A 327 26.05 -10.87 12.43
CA ARG A 327 27.25 -10.26 11.85
C ARG A 327 28.40 -11.28 11.90
N LYS A 328 29.19 -11.35 10.84
CA LYS A 328 30.44 -12.12 10.87
C LYS A 328 31.47 -11.32 11.66
N ILE A 329 32.11 -11.94 12.65
CA ILE A 329 33.17 -11.30 13.42
C ILE A 329 34.46 -11.40 12.60
N PRO A 330 35.10 -10.29 12.21
CA PRO A 330 36.45 -10.35 11.65
C PRO A 330 37.42 -10.66 12.79
N GLU A 331 38.14 -11.78 12.74
CA GLU A 331 39.42 -11.88 13.47
C GLU A 331 40.44 -11.01 12.75
N GLU A 332 41.23 -10.23 13.49
CA GLU A 332 42.30 -9.41 12.93
C GLU A 332 43.19 -10.24 11.98
N GLY A 333 43.27 -9.81 10.72
CA GLY A 333 44.14 -10.41 9.71
C GLY A 333 43.63 -11.69 9.03
N LYS A 334 42.41 -12.19 9.32
CA LYS A 334 41.83 -13.35 8.60
C LYS A 334 40.47 -13.02 7.97
N LYS A 335 40.16 -13.66 6.83
CA LYS A 335 38.81 -13.60 6.23
C LYS A 335 37.81 -14.17 7.23
N ALA A 336 36.76 -13.41 7.55
CA ALA A 336 35.75 -13.77 8.54
C ALA A 336 35.08 -15.12 8.22
N THR A 337 35.48 -16.16 8.96
CA THR A 337 34.99 -17.55 8.81
C THR A 337 33.85 -17.87 9.76
N GLU A 338 33.79 -17.25 10.94
CA GLU A 338 32.78 -17.55 11.96
C GLU A 338 31.61 -16.54 11.96
N LYS A 339 30.39 -17.06 12.08
CA LYS A 339 29.19 -16.24 12.27
C LYS A 339 29.09 -15.89 13.75
N GLY A 340 29.03 -14.60 14.07
CA GLY A 340 28.81 -14.14 15.44
C GLY A 340 27.40 -14.42 15.94
N GLU A 341 27.15 -14.02 17.18
CA GLU A 341 25.85 -14.14 17.83
C GLU A 341 24.75 -13.38 17.05
N VAL A 342 23.51 -13.84 17.24
CA VAL A 342 22.33 -13.20 16.66
C VAL A 342 22.09 -11.90 17.42
N GLU A 343 22.32 -10.77 16.77
CA GLU A 343 22.06 -9.45 17.35
C GLU A 343 20.71 -8.91 16.88
N PHE A 344 19.96 -8.29 17.79
CA PHE A 344 18.78 -7.50 17.44
C PHE A 344 19.21 -6.28 16.62
N SER A 345 18.54 -6.02 15.51
CA SER A 345 18.79 -4.85 14.66
C SER A 345 17.48 -4.22 14.22
N LEU A 346 17.46 -2.89 14.21
CA LEU A 346 16.41 -2.14 13.54
C LEU A 346 16.72 -2.12 12.03
N LEU A 347 15.71 -2.38 11.20
CA LEU A 347 15.77 -2.14 9.77
C LEU A 347 15.60 -0.64 9.49
N PRO A 348 16.19 -0.12 8.40
CA PRO A 348 16.04 1.28 8.04
C PRO A 348 14.57 1.69 7.98
N GLN A 349 14.23 2.75 8.71
CA GLN A 349 12.92 3.37 8.60
C GLN A 349 12.84 4.14 7.28
N ARG A 350 11.73 3.97 6.57
CA ARG A 350 11.44 4.63 5.30
C ARG A 350 10.03 5.21 5.34
N ALA A 351 9.88 6.38 4.74
CA ALA A 351 8.60 7.06 4.58
C ALA A 351 8.03 6.70 3.21
N PHE A 352 7.12 5.73 3.16
CA PHE A 352 6.52 5.30 1.89
C PHE A 352 5.38 6.24 1.51
N VAL A 353 5.30 6.56 0.22
CA VAL A 353 4.14 7.22 -0.35
C VAL A 353 2.97 6.23 -0.35
N PRO A 354 1.83 6.57 0.27
CA PRO A 354 0.70 5.66 0.37
C PRO A 354 0.03 5.40 -1.00
N PRO A 355 -0.50 4.19 -1.25
CA PRO A 355 -1.38 3.91 -2.38
C PRO A 355 -2.56 4.86 -2.49
N GLY A 356 -3.13 4.99 -3.69
CA GLY A 356 -4.19 5.96 -3.99
C GLY A 356 -3.66 7.35 -4.34
N THR A 357 -2.34 7.56 -4.20
CA THR A 357 -1.69 8.82 -4.60
C THR A 357 -1.80 9.04 -6.10
N VAL A 358 -2.06 10.29 -6.50
CA VAL A 358 -2.24 10.68 -7.90
C VAL A 358 -1.21 11.75 -8.27
N TYR A 359 -0.55 11.56 -9.40
CA TYR A 359 0.43 12.47 -9.98
C TYR A 359 -0.10 12.98 -11.31
N LEU A 360 -0.36 14.28 -11.42
CA LEU A 360 -0.77 14.92 -12.66
C LEU A 360 0.46 15.55 -13.32
N PHE A 361 0.67 15.28 -14.60
CA PHE A 361 1.80 15.80 -15.37
C PHE A 361 1.34 16.87 -16.35
N LYS A 362 2.25 17.78 -16.71
CA LYS A 362 1.99 18.85 -17.68
C LYS A 362 1.92 18.27 -19.10
N ASN A 363 3.08 17.97 -19.66
CA ASN A 363 3.23 17.49 -21.04
C ASN A 363 4.18 16.28 -21.14
N GLU A 364 5.25 16.27 -20.34
CA GLU A 364 6.22 15.18 -20.34
C GLU A 364 5.97 14.23 -19.17
N LEU A 365 5.85 12.94 -19.50
CA LEU A 365 5.67 11.88 -18.52
C LEU A 365 7.04 11.25 -18.18
N PRO A 366 7.27 10.88 -16.91
CA PRO A 366 8.42 10.06 -16.55
C PRO A 366 8.41 8.72 -17.29
N ASN A 367 9.60 8.17 -17.57
CA ASN A 367 9.74 6.84 -18.18
C ASN A 367 9.68 5.71 -17.12
N GLU A 368 9.68 6.08 -15.84
CA GLU A 368 9.72 5.19 -14.69
C GLU A 368 8.42 4.40 -14.56
N LYS A 369 8.52 3.06 -14.52
CA LYS A 369 7.38 2.17 -14.30
C LYS A 369 6.97 2.09 -12.82
N GLN A 370 7.88 2.43 -11.93
CA GLN A 370 7.71 2.34 -10.48
C GLN A 370 8.26 3.58 -9.79
N LEU A 371 7.56 4.00 -8.74
CA LEU A 371 7.99 5.04 -7.81
C LEU A 371 8.95 4.42 -6.77
N ILE A 372 10.20 4.24 -7.17
CA ILE A 372 11.29 3.79 -6.32
C ILE A 372 12.56 4.59 -6.66
N PRO A 373 13.51 4.76 -5.72
CA PRO A 373 14.77 5.46 -5.97
C PRO A 373 15.59 4.78 -7.08
N THR A 374 16.26 5.57 -7.91
CA THR A 374 17.03 5.10 -9.07
C THR A 374 18.46 4.67 -8.73
N VAL A 375 18.95 5.03 -7.54
CA VAL A 375 20.32 4.71 -7.12
C VAL A 375 20.44 3.20 -6.85
N GLY A 376 21.32 2.55 -7.63
CA GLY A 376 21.55 1.10 -7.75
C GLY A 376 22.00 0.39 -6.48
N SER A 377 21.10 0.33 -5.51
CA SER A 377 21.26 -0.37 -4.25
C SER A 377 20.66 -1.78 -4.35
N SER A 378 21.19 -2.72 -3.57
CA SER A 378 20.70 -4.11 -3.52
C SER A 378 19.22 -4.23 -3.09
N TRP A 379 18.66 -3.20 -2.44
CA TRP A 379 17.25 -3.16 -2.05
C TRP A 379 16.33 -2.67 -3.17
N ALA A 380 16.81 -1.90 -4.16
CA ALA A 380 16.00 -1.43 -5.27
C ALA A 380 15.41 -2.60 -6.06
N THR A 381 16.24 -3.58 -6.42
CA THR A 381 15.80 -4.82 -7.08
C THR A 381 14.77 -5.58 -6.25
N THR A 382 14.93 -5.60 -4.92
CA THR A 382 13.93 -6.24 -4.04
C THR A 382 12.59 -5.50 -4.11
N PHE A 383 12.61 -4.17 -4.04
CA PHE A 383 11.39 -3.36 -4.15
C PHE A 383 10.70 -3.52 -5.52
N GLU A 384 11.49 -3.58 -6.60
CA GLU A 384 10.96 -3.84 -7.94
C GLU A 384 10.20 -5.17 -8.02
N MET A 385 10.83 -6.24 -7.52
CA MET A 385 10.27 -7.58 -7.56
C MET A 385 9.02 -7.73 -6.69
N LEU A 386 8.97 -6.97 -5.59
CA LEU A 386 7.80 -6.90 -4.71
C LEU A 386 6.73 -5.92 -5.21
N ASN A 387 6.92 -5.35 -6.41
CA ASN A 387 6.08 -4.31 -7.00
C ASN A 387 5.80 -3.17 -6.03
N TYR A 388 6.79 -2.69 -5.28
CA TYR A 388 6.67 -1.38 -4.63
C TYR A 388 6.61 -0.28 -5.68
N GLY A 389 5.87 0.78 -5.38
CA GLY A 389 5.78 1.95 -6.24
C GLY A 389 5.05 1.71 -7.56
N LYS A 390 4.25 0.65 -7.71
CA LYS A 390 3.64 0.32 -9.01
C LYS A 390 2.70 1.44 -9.48
N LEU A 391 3.00 2.02 -10.63
CA LEU A 391 2.23 3.08 -11.25
C LEU A 391 1.26 2.51 -12.30
N LEU A 392 0.02 3.00 -12.29
CA LEU A 392 -0.96 2.79 -13.34
C LEU A 392 -1.20 4.13 -14.05
N TRP A 393 -1.06 4.14 -15.37
CA TRP A 393 -1.16 5.36 -16.18
C TRP A 393 -2.58 5.53 -16.70
N GLY A 394 -3.05 6.77 -16.69
CA GLY A 394 -4.42 7.11 -17.08
C GLY A 394 -4.52 8.35 -17.96
N LYS A 395 -5.70 8.49 -18.55
CA LYS A 395 -6.14 9.63 -19.37
C LYS A 395 -7.10 10.50 -18.56
N ARG A 396 -6.98 11.81 -18.71
CA ARG A 396 -7.81 12.78 -18.03
C ARG A 396 -8.38 13.76 -19.03
#